data_AF-A0A2T7FXA9-F1
#
_entry.id   AF-A0A2T7FXA9-F1
#
_cell.length_a   1.000
_cell.length_b   1.000
_cell.length_c   1.000
_cell.angle_alpha   90.00
_cell.angle_beta   90.00
_cell.angle_gamma   90.00
#
_symmetry.space_group_name_H-M   'P 1'
#
loop_
_entity.id
_entity.type
_entity.pdbx_description
1 polymer ?
#
loop_
_entity_poly.entity_id
_entity_poly.type
_entity_poly.pdbx_seq_one_letter_code
_entity_poly.pdbx_strand_id
1 'polypeptide(L)'
;MEIERFATREAFRHFHRTAPLGGRPVINYPENGVDLYSDELGFIQHIDTGRLEEWAKGNDVVVYVKSLPGAFIHPQRSLATIASRTEKKCWT
;
A
#
# COMPACT_ATOMS: atom_id res chain seq x y z
N MET A 1 -32.40 -19.21 -3.31
CA MET A 1 -31.31 -20.16 -3.01
C MET A 1 -30.72 -20.56 -4.34
N GLU A 2 -29.49 -20.26 -4.74
CA GLU A 2 -28.27 -19.90 -4.02
C GLU A 2 -27.32 -19.28 -5.05
N ILE A 3 -27.10 -17.96 -4.99
CA ILE A 3 -26.22 -17.20 -5.91
C ILE A 3 -25.00 -16.65 -5.18
N GLU A 4 -24.57 -17.31 -4.09
CA GLU A 4 -23.68 -16.67 -3.10
C GLU A 4 -22.39 -17.45 -2.81
N ARG A 5 -21.78 -18.15 -3.78
CA ARG A 5 -20.55 -18.92 -3.47
C ARG A 5 -19.56 -19.18 -4.61
N PHE A 6 -19.40 -18.26 -5.56
CA PHE A 6 -18.32 -18.39 -6.58
C PHE A 6 -17.44 -17.14 -6.77
N ALA A 7 -17.71 -16.02 -6.09
CA ALA A 7 -16.99 -14.76 -6.32
C ALA A 7 -15.64 -14.60 -5.59
N THR A 8 -15.20 -15.59 -4.79
CA THR A 8 -14.00 -15.40 -3.93
C THR A 8 -12.73 -16.09 -4.45
N ARG A 9 -12.81 -17.02 -5.41
CA ARG A 9 -11.65 -17.89 -5.73
C ARG A 9 -10.83 -17.50 -6.96
N GLU A 10 -11.36 -16.68 -7.86
CA GLU A 10 -10.65 -16.30 -9.10
C GLU A 10 -10.02 -14.90 -9.07
N ALA A 11 -10.08 -14.18 -7.94
CA ALA A 11 -9.33 -12.94 -7.75
C ALA A 11 -7.85 -13.19 -7.39
N PHE A 12 -7.50 -14.41 -6.95
CA PHE A 12 -6.15 -14.76 -6.51
C PHE A 12 -5.24 -15.29 -7.62
N ARG A 13 -5.76 -15.71 -8.79
CA ARG A 13 -4.91 -16.31 -9.84
C ARG A 13 -4.10 -15.30 -10.66
N HIS A 14 -4.33 -14.00 -10.49
CA HIS A 14 -3.57 -12.94 -11.18
C HIS A 14 -2.64 -12.14 -10.25
N PHE A 15 -2.47 -12.55 -9.00
CA PHE A 15 -1.61 -11.89 -8.00
C PHE A 15 -0.10 -11.94 -8.36
N HIS A 16 0.27 -12.58 -9.47
CA HIS A 16 1.57 -13.20 -9.69
C HIS A 16 2.50 -12.55 -10.73
N ARG A 17 2.57 -11.21 -10.80
CA ARG A 17 3.72 -10.60 -11.51
C ARG A 17 4.48 -9.53 -10.75
N THR A 18 3.80 -8.78 -9.89
CA THR A 18 4.41 -7.65 -9.18
C THR A 18 3.65 -7.36 -7.88
N ALA A 19 3.27 -8.37 -7.10
CA ALA A 19 2.64 -8.14 -5.80
C ALA A 19 3.66 -8.40 -4.68
N PRO A 20 3.86 -7.45 -3.74
CA PRO A 20 3.27 -6.11 -3.64
C PRO A 20 4.21 -5.03 -4.23
N LEU A 21 4.16 -4.83 -5.54
CA LEU A 21 4.94 -3.87 -6.33
C LEU A 21 6.47 -3.94 -6.12
N GLY A 22 6.98 -5.14 -5.78
CA GLY A 22 8.37 -5.36 -5.39
C GLY A 22 8.69 -5.02 -3.92
N GLY A 23 7.72 -4.55 -3.15
CA GLY A 23 7.83 -4.31 -1.71
C GLY A 23 7.54 -5.54 -0.85
N ARG A 24 7.40 -5.30 0.46
CA ARG A 24 7.02 -6.33 1.44
C ARG A 24 5.53 -6.19 1.80
N PRO A 25 4.76 -7.30 1.90
CA PRO A 25 3.38 -7.23 2.37
C PRO A 25 3.28 -6.58 3.75
N VAL A 26 2.34 -5.63 3.89
CA VAL A 26 2.08 -4.94 5.15
C VAL A 26 1.17 -5.83 6.01
N ILE A 27 1.64 -6.19 7.20
CA ILE A 27 0.85 -6.95 8.19
C ILE A 27 0.16 -5.98 9.15
N ASN A 28 0.91 -4.99 9.64
CA ASN A 28 0.43 -3.93 10.53
C ASN A 28 0.89 -2.57 10.02
N TYR A 29 0.03 -1.56 10.18
CA TYR A 29 0.38 -0.17 9.93
C TYR A 29 0.95 0.46 11.21
N PRO A 30 1.88 1.43 11.08
CA PRO A 30 2.43 2.14 12.23
C PRO A 30 1.37 3.04 12.86
N GLU A 31 1.29 3.05 14.20
CA GLU A 31 0.36 3.91 14.95
C GLU A 31 0.71 5.40 14.81
N ASN A 32 2.00 5.72 14.68
CA ASN A 32 2.52 7.10 14.61
C ASN A 32 2.86 7.52 13.18
N GLY A 33 2.17 6.93 12.19
CA GLY A 33 2.37 7.28 10.78
C GLY A 33 1.59 8.53 10.38
N VAL A 34 2.13 9.26 9.40
CA VAL A 34 1.44 10.36 8.73
C VAL A 34 0.79 9.83 7.45
N ASP A 35 -0.52 9.97 7.35
CA ASP A 35 -1.26 9.56 6.16
C ASP A 35 -1.15 10.61 5.04
N LEU A 36 -0.89 10.12 3.83
CA LEU A 36 -0.85 10.91 2.60
C LEU A 36 -2.18 10.77 1.85
N TYR A 37 -2.84 11.89 1.60
CA TYR A 37 -4.09 11.98 0.85
C TYR A 37 -3.85 12.69 -0.49
N SER A 38 -4.80 12.57 -1.42
CA SER A 38 -4.81 13.32 -2.68
C SER A 38 -6.03 14.24 -2.69
N ASP A 39 -5.82 15.49 -3.09
CA ASP A 39 -6.90 16.45 -3.28
C ASP A 39 -7.63 16.25 -4.62
N GLU A 40 -7.07 15.44 -5.51
CA GLU A 40 -7.65 15.11 -6.82
C GLU A 40 -8.45 13.79 -6.79
N LEU A 41 -9.49 13.71 -7.62
CA LEU A 41 -10.26 12.49 -7.89
C LEU A 41 -9.74 11.81 -9.17
N GLY A 42 -9.67 10.48 -9.17
CA GLY A 42 -9.20 9.74 -10.34
C GLY A 42 -8.83 8.30 -10.02
N PHE A 43 -7.98 7.70 -10.84
CA PHE A 43 -7.46 6.35 -10.63
C PHE A 43 -5.94 6.36 -10.61
N ILE A 44 -5.34 5.54 -9.74
CA ILE A 44 -3.89 5.36 -9.72
C ILE A 44 -3.48 4.59 -10.97
N GLN A 45 -2.76 5.23 -11.89
CA GLN A 45 -2.27 4.55 -13.09
C GLN A 45 -0.96 3.81 -12.82
N HIS A 46 -0.08 4.40 -12.01
CA HIS A 46 1.25 3.88 -11.75
C HIS A 46 1.75 4.30 -10.38
N ILE A 47 2.56 3.45 -9.75
CA ILE A 47 3.31 3.76 -8.53
C ILE A 47 4.77 3.39 -8.80
N ASP A 48 5.64 4.39 -8.77
CA ASP A 48 7.08 4.19 -8.90
C ASP A 48 7.66 3.80 -7.53
N THR A 49 7.79 2.51 -7.28
CA THR A 49 8.32 2.00 -6.01
C THR A 49 9.82 2.23 -5.85
N GLY A 50 10.57 2.36 -6.94
CA GLY A 50 12.00 2.68 -6.90
C GLY A 50 12.23 4.09 -6.36
N ARG A 51 11.51 5.07 -6.91
CA ARG A 51 11.57 6.46 -6.44
C ARG A 51 11.07 6.62 -5.01
N LEU A 52 10.03 5.88 -4.62
CA LEU A 52 9.54 5.86 -3.23
C LEU A 52 10.61 5.33 -2.27
N GLU A 53 11.32 4.25 -2.63
CA GLU A 53 12.37 3.67 -1.81
C GLU A 53 13.59 4.60 -1.68
N GLU A 54 14.01 5.25 -2.78
CA GLU A 54 15.10 6.23 -2.77
C GLU A 54 14.77 7.42 -1.85
N TRP A 55 13.56 7.97 -1.98
CA TRP A 55 13.09 9.05 -1.12
C TRP A 55 13.01 8.60 0.35
N ALA A 56 12.48 7.40 0.62
CA ALA A 56 12.33 6.88 1.97
C ALA A 56 13.68 6.67 2.67
N LYS A 57 14.69 6.17 1.95
CA LYS A 57 16.07 6.05 2.43
C LYS A 57 16.68 7.40 2.75
N GLY A 58 16.49 8.40 1.89
CA GLY A 58 17.02 9.75 2.10
C GLY A 58 16.43 10.48 3.32
N ASN A 59 15.25 10.06 3.78
CA ASN A 59 14.54 10.68 4.91
C ASN A 59 14.46 9.78 6.16
N ASP A 60 15.09 8.61 6.15
CA ASP A 60 15.03 7.59 7.21
C ASP A 60 13.59 7.19 7.64
N VAL A 61 12.75 6.95 6.64
CA VAL A 61 11.35 6.56 6.81
C VAL A 61 11.03 5.23 6.11
N VAL A 62 9.82 4.73 6.37
CA VAL A 62 9.19 3.63 5.66
C VAL A 62 7.87 4.13 5.08
N VAL A 63 7.65 3.86 3.79
CA VAL A 63 6.41 4.19 3.08
C VAL A 63 5.54 2.95 2.98
N TYR A 64 4.36 3.01 3.60
CA TYR A 64 3.35 1.96 3.59
C TYR A 64 2.30 2.29 2.54
N VAL A 65 2.41 1.67 1.37
CA VAL A 65 1.46 1.88 0.27
C VAL A 65 0.12 1.22 0.61
N LYS A 66 -0.96 2.01 0.67
CA LYS A 66 -2.33 1.57 1.00
C LYS A 66 -3.20 1.36 -0.24
N SER A 67 -2.89 2.06 -1.33
CA SER A 67 -3.66 2.02 -2.57
C SER A 67 -2.78 1.51 -3.72
N LEU A 68 -3.29 0.56 -4.50
CA LEU A 68 -2.58 -0.05 -5.62
C LEU A 68 -3.01 0.59 -6.96
N PRO A 69 -2.23 0.42 -8.05
CA PRO A 69 -2.68 0.78 -9.39
C PRO A 69 -4.06 0.21 -9.69
N GLY A 70 -4.93 1.03 -10.29
CA GLY A 70 -6.34 0.75 -10.52
C GLY A 70 -7.27 1.16 -9.38
N ALA A 71 -6.74 1.53 -8.20
CA ALA A 71 -7.58 2.04 -7.11
C ALA A 71 -8.12 3.44 -7.41
N PHE A 72 -9.38 3.68 -7.03
CA PHE A 72 -10.00 4.99 -7.07
C PHE A 72 -9.46 5.89 -5.96
N ILE A 73 -9.10 7.12 -6.35
CA ILE A 73 -8.56 8.16 -5.49
C ILE A 73 -9.72 9.01 -4.96
N HIS A 74 -9.73 9.22 -3.64
CA HIS A 74 -10.70 10.07 -2.97
C HIS A 74 -10.02 10.85 -1.84
N PRO A 75 -10.37 12.13 -1.60
CA PRO A 75 -9.73 12.95 -0.55
C PRO A 75 -9.81 12.37 0.86
N GLN A 76 -10.79 11.51 1.13
CA GLN A 76 -10.95 10.85 2.44
C GLN A 76 -10.24 9.49 2.53
N ARG A 77 -9.51 9.06 1.49
CA ARG A 77 -8.81 7.78 1.44
C ARG A 77 -7.31 8.02 1.34
N SER A 78 -6.56 7.57 2.35
CA SER A 78 -5.10 7.68 2.30
C SER A 78 -4.51 6.75 1.24
N LEU A 79 -3.58 7.30 0.46
CA LEU A 79 -2.84 6.60 -0.59
C LEU A 79 -1.67 5.81 0.00
N ALA A 80 -1.04 6.39 1.03
CA ALA A 80 0.07 5.78 1.75
C ALA A 80 0.12 6.32 3.19
N THR A 81 0.89 5.64 4.03
CA THR A 81 1.31 6.13 5.34
C THR A 81 2.82 6.21 5.38
N ILE A 82 3.36 7.31 5.90
CA ILE A 82 4.78 7.51 6.09
C ILE A 82 5.06 7.42 7.59
N ALA A 83 5.99 6.58 8.00
CA ALA A 83 6.44 6.56 9.39
C ALA A 83 7.95 6.55 9.45
N SER A 84 8.50 7.14 10.50
CA SER A 84 9.93 6.99 10.82
C SER A 84 10.30 5.52 10.84
N ARG A 85 11.53 5.22 10.41
CA ARG A 85 12.12 3.90 10.55
C ARG A 85 12.44 3.64 12.02
N THR A 86 11.42 3.51 12.85
CA THR A 86 11.59 3.10 14.23
C THR A 86 11.94 1.62 14.18
N GLU A 87 13.18 1.29 14.50
CA GLU A 87 13.57 -0.08 14.80
C GLU A 87 12.83 -0.53 16.07
N LYS A 88 11.57 -0.95 15.98
CA LYS A 88 11.03 -1.85 16.99
C LYS A 88 11.70 -3.20 16.75
N LYS A 89 12.83 -3.45 17.44
CA LYS A 89 13.32 -4.80 17.68
C LYS A 89 12.20 -5.57 18.37
N CYS A 90 11.44 -6.34 17.60
CA CYS A 90 10.54 -7.33 18.17
C CYS A 90 11.40 -8.52 18.59
N TRP A 91 11.91 -8.49 19.83
CA TRP A 91 12.31 -9.70 20.53
C TRP A 91 11.03 -10.34 21.05
N THR A 92 10.73 -11.56 20.61
CA THR A 92 10.36 -12.73 21.42
C THR A 92 10.23 -13.92 20.48
#